data_AF-A0A371FYX3-F1
#
_entry.id   AF-A0A371FYX3-F1
#
_cell.length_a   1.000
_cell.length_b   1.000
_cell.length_c   1.000
_cell.angle_alpha   90.00
_cell.angle_beta   90.00
_cell.angle_gamma   90.00
#
_symmetry.space_group_name_H-M   'P 1'
#
loop_
_entity.id
_entity.type
_entity.pdbx_description
1 polymer ?
#
loop_
_entity_poly.entity_id
_entity_poly.type
_entity_poly.pdbx_seq_one_letter_code
_entity_poly.pdbx_strand_id
1 'polypeptide(L)'
;LEMAEECLKYAMDLSGLLLLYSSLGDAEGISKLATLAKEQGKNNVAFLCLFMLGKLEDCLQLLVESNRIPEAALMARSYLPSKVSEIVAIWRKDLSKVNPKAAESLADPEEYSNLFDDWQVALAVESKAAETRGVYPPALEYVNQADKSHITLVEAFRNMQIEEGDQPLENGDSNHELTEQNGEEHYTEEHEEQNGEEGSHADSTDGAVLINGNEADEE
;
A
#
# COMPACT_ATOMS: atom_id res chain seq x y z
N LEU A 1 -16.43 19.88 -31.39
CA LEU A 1 -15.45 19.06 -30.64
C LEU A 1 -14.64 18.20 -31.59
N GLU A 2 -15.28 17.46 -32.49
CA GLU A 2 -14.61 16.67 -33.55
C GLU A 2 -13.54 17.47 -34.32
N MET A 3 -13.87 18.67 -34.83
CA MET A 3 -12.88 19.51 -35.51
C MET A 3 -11.68 19.89 -34.64
N ALA A 4 -11.87 20.08 -33.33
CA ALA A 4 -10.77 20.40 -32.42
C ALA A 4 -9.87 19.18 -32.21
N GLU A 5 -10.47 18.00 -32.03
CA GLU A 5 -9.73 16.74 -31.95
C GLU A 5 -8.91 16.47 -33.22
N GLU A 6 -9.50 16.63 -34.40
CA GLU A 6 -8.80 16.48 -35.67
C GLU A 6 -7.63 17.45 -35.80
N CYS A 7 -7.84 18.75 -35.53
CA CYS A 7 -6.78 19.75 -35.55
C CYS A 7 -5.62 19.40 -34.60
N LEU A 8 -5.93 18.94 -33.38
CA LEU A 8 -4.91 18.54 -32.40
C LEU A 8 -4.15 17.28 -32.83
N LYS A 9 -4.84 16.29 -33.43
CA LYS A 9 -4.20 15.11 -34.03
C LYS A 9 -3.24 15.49 -35.16
N TYR A 10 -3.66 16.36 -36.08
CA TYR A 10 -2.80 16.83 -37.17
C TYR A 10 -1.61 17.65 -36.65
N ALA A 11 -1.80 18.45 -35.60
CA ALA A 11 -0.75 19.22 -34.97
C ALA A 11 0.19 18.39 -34.08
N MET A 12 -0.13 17.11 -33.83
CA MET A 12 0.56 16.24 -32.88
C MET A 12 0.64 16.86 -31.46
N ASP A 13 -0.39 17.63 -31.09
CA ASP A 13 -0.48 18.24 -29.76
C ASP A 13 -1.06 17.24 -28.76
N LEU A 14 -0.17 16.37 -28.26
CA LEU A 14 -0.56 15.31 -27.32
C LEU A 14 -1.08 15.86 -25.98
N SER A 15 -0.59 17.02 -25.54
CA SER A 15 -1.04 17.66 -24.31
C SER A 15 -2.45 18.23 -24.48
N GLY A 16 -2.74 18.84 -25.63
CA GLY A 16 -4.09 19.28 -25.98
C GLY A 16 -5.07 18.12 -26.12
N LEU A 17 -4.64 17.01 -26.75
CA LEU A 17 -5.45 15.78 -26.83
C LEU A 17 -5.71 15.19 -25.44
N LEU A 18 -4.71 15.18 -24.56
CA LEU A 18 -4.85 14.72 -23.18
C LEU A 18 -5.91 15.52 -22.44
N LEU A 19 -5.85 16.85 -22.53
CA LEU A 19 -6.82 17.74 -21.89
C LEU A 19 -8.23 17.51 -22.45
N LEU A 20 -8.36 17.36 -23.76
CA LEU A 20 -9.64 17.11 -24.42
C LEU A 20 -10.26 15.78 -23.98
N TYR A 21 -9.51 14.67 -24.08
CA TYR A 21 -10.04 13.35 -23.74
C TYR A 21 -10.32 13.20 -22.24
N SER A 22 -9.46 13.74 -21.37
CA SER A 22 -9.71 13.71 -19.92
C SER A 22 -10.95 14.52 -19.52
N SER A 23 -11.17 15.67 -20.15
CA SER A 23 -12.35 16.51 -19.88
C SER A 23 -13.66 15.88 -20.37
N LEU A 24 -13.59 15.05 -21.43
CA LEU A 24 -14.73 14.30 -21.95
C LEU A 24 -14.96 12.97 -21.23
N GLY A 25 -14.00 12.50 -20.42
CA GLY A 25 -14.02 11.15 -19.88
C GLY A 25 -13.90 10.06 -20.95
N ASP A 26 -13.23 10.35 -22.07
CA ASP A 26 -13.05 9.42 -23.18
C ASP A 26 -11.88 8.45 -22.90
N ALA A 27 -12.20 7.33 -22.27
CA ALA A 27 -11.23 6.29 -21.94
C ALA A 27 -10.58 5.66 -23.19
N GLU A 28 -11.31 5.55 -24.30
CA GLU A 28 -10.78 4.97 -25.54
C GLU A 28 -9.77 5.93 -26.19
N GLY A 29 -10.10 7.22 -26.24
CA GLY A 29 -9.22 8.30 -26.68
C GLY A 29 -7.94 8.37 -25.87
N ILE A 30 -8.05 8.30 -24.53
CA ILE A 30 -6.87 8.25 -23.63
C ILE A 30 -6.02 7.01 -23.90
N SER A 31 -6.62 5.84 -24.14
CA SER A 31 -5.85 4.62 -24.40
C SER A 31 -5.09 4.69 -25.72
N LYS A 32 -5.67 5.28 -26.78
CA LYS A 32 -4.97 5.50 -28.06
C LYS A 32 -3.85 6.53 -27.90
N LEU A 33 -4.11 7.60 -27.14
CA LEU A 33 -3.13 8.63 -26.86
C LEU A 33 -1.93 8.10 -26.06
N ALA A 34 -2.16 7.18 -25.11
CA ALA A 34 -1.08 6.54 -24.35
C ALA A 34 -0.06 5.85 -25.28
N THR A 35 -0.56 5.04 -26.21
CA THR A 35 0.29 4.34 -27.20
C THR A 35 1.02 5.33 -28.10
N LEU A 36 0.31 6.30 -28.66
CA LEU A 36 0.91 7.33 -29.52
C LEU A 36 1.98 8.16 -28.79
N ALA A 37 1.74 8.51 -27.53
CA ALA A 37 2.69 9.24 -26.71
C ALA A 37 3.94 8.41 -26.39
N LYS A 38 3.78 7.11 -26.12
CA LYS A 38 4.91 6.19 -25.91
C LYS A 38 5.76 6.07 -27.18
N GLU A 39 5.13 5.90 -28.35
CA GLU A 39 5.81 5.84 -29.65
C GLU A 39 6.58 7.13 -29.99
N GLN A 40 6.04 8.29 -29.61
CA GLN A 40 6.70 9.58 -29.77
C GLN A 40 7.75 9.90 -28.67
N GLY A 41 7.98 8.98 -27.73
CA GLY A 41 8.89 9.20 -26.59
C GLY A 41 8.42 10.26 -25.59
N LYS A 42 7.14 10.62 -25.61
CA LYS A 42 6.51 11.57 -24.67
C LYS A 42 6.03 10.83 -23.42
N ASN A 43 6.98 10.29 -22.66
CA ASN A 43 6.73 9.40 -21.51
C ASN A 43 5.80 10.02 -20.45
N ASN A 44 5.90 11.32 -20.16
CA ASN A 44 5.03 11.97 -19.17
C ASN A 44 3.55 11.91 -19.58
N VAL A 45 3.26 12.15 -20.86
CA VAL A 45 1.89 12.09 -21.38
C VAL A 45 1.40 10.65 -21.39
N ALA A 46 2.25 9.70 -21.83
CA ALA A 46 1.93 8.28 -21.80
C ALA A 46 1.62 7.80 -20.36
N PHE A 47 2.46 8.19 -19.39
CA PHE A 47 2.28 7.88 -17.98
C PHE A 47 0.94 8.40 -17.45
N LEU A 48 0.63 9.69 -17.68
CA LEU A 48 -0.64 10.26 -17.24
C LEU A 48 -1.84 9.54 -17.86
N CYS A 49 -1.77 9.19 -19.15
CA CYS A 49 -2.84 8.44 -19.81
C CYS A 49 -3.04 7.06 -19.15
N LEU A 50 -1.96 6.31 -18.97
CA LEU A 50 -2.00 4.99 -18.35
C LEU A 50 -2.49 5.06 -16.90
N PHE A 51 -2.05 6.08 -16.15
CA PHE A 51 -2.41 6.28 -14.75
C PHE A 51 -3.89 6.61 -14.59
N MET A 52 -4.45 7.49 -15.44
CA MET A 52 -5.90 7.77 -15.46
C MET A 52 -6.73 6.54 -15.83
N LEU A 53 -6.19 5.67 -16.68
CA LEU A 53 -6.80 4.38 -17.02
C LEU A 53 -6.55 3.30 -15.95
N GLY A 54 -5.92 3.64 -14.83
CA GLY A 54 -5.57 2.66 -13.79
C GLY A 54 -4.70 1.51 -14.28
N LYS A 55 -3.98 1.64 -15.41
CA LYS A 55 -3.06 0.63 -15.94
C LYS A 55 -1.71 0.74 -15.23
N LEU A 56 -1.71 0.40 -13.93
CA LEU A 56 -0.58 0.66 -13.03
C LEU A 56 0.66 -0.16 -13.40
N GLU A 57 0.47 -1.39 -13.87
CA GLU A 57 1.55 -2.28 -14.33
C GLU A 57 2.27 -1.68 -15.55
N ASP A 58 1.51 -1.12 -16.51
CA ASP A 58 2.07 -0.44 -17.67
C ASP A 58 2.79 0.86 -17.28
N CYS A 59 2.27 1.60 -16.29
CA CYS A 59 2.94 2.78 -15.74
C CYS A 59 4.29 2.41 -15.12
N LEU A 60 4.31 1.34 -14.31
CA LEU A 60 5.50 0.86 -13.65
C LEU A 60 6.55 0.44 -14.67
N GLN A 61 6.13 -0.32 -15.69
CA GLN A 61 6.99 -0.74 -16.79
C GLN A 61 7.55 0.46 -17.57
N LEU A 62 6.75 1.49 -17.84
CA LEU A 62 7.21 2.72 -18.51
C LEU A 62 8.28 3.46 -17.70
N LEU A 63 8.17 3.51 -16.37
CA LEU A 63 9.19 4.11 -15.50
C LEU A 63 10.49 3.31 -15.52
N VAL A 64 10.41 1.98 -15.50
CA VAL A 64 11.59 1.11 -15.62
C VAL A 64 12.27 1.27 -16.98
N GLU A 65 11.52 1.23 -18.08
CA GLU A 65 12.03 1.42 -19.45
C GLU A 65 12.68 2.78 -19.67
N SER A 66 12.21 3.81 -18.97
CA SER A 66 12.77 5.17 -19.04
C SER A 66 13.92 5.42 -18.05
N ASN A 67 14.42 4.38 -17.37
CA ASN A 67 15.47 4.45 -16.35
C ASN A 67 15.12 5.35 -15.15
N ARG A 68 13.84 5.44 -14.78
CA ARG A 68 13.34 6.19 -13.63
C ARG A 68 13.02 5.23 -12.47
N ILE A 69 13.99 4.36 -12.14
CA ILE A 69 13.80 3.24 -11.21
C ILE A 69 13.38 3.69 -9.79
N PRO A 70 13.94 4.76 -9.19
CA PRO A 70 13.49 5.21 -7.87
C PRO A 70 12.02 5.65 -7.85
N GLU A 71 11.55 6.30 -8.94
CA GLU A 71 10.14 6.67 -9.11
C GLU A 71 9.27 5.43 -9.26
N ALA A 72 9.74 4.40 -9.98
CA ALA A 72 9.07 3.11 -10.09
C ALA A 72 8.94 2.42 -8.72
N ALA A 73 9.99 2.45 -7.90
CA ALA A 73 9.97 1.86 -6.57
C ALA A 73 8.94 2.55 -5.65
N LEU A 74 8.88 3.88 -5.70
CA LEU A 74 7.89 4.65 -4.96
C LEU A 74 6.47 4.34 -5.45
N MET A 75 6.27 4.28 -6.77
CA MET A 75 4.97 3.92 -7.35
C MET A 75 4.53 2.52 -6.96
N ALA A 76 5.42 1.53 -7.01
CA ALA A 76 5.15 0.17 -6.58
C ALA A 76 4.73 0.15 -5.10
N ARG A 77 5.48 0.81 -4.21
CA ARG A 77 5.13 0.88 -2.79
C ARG A 77 3.74 1.47 -2.53
N SER A 78 3.31 2.43 -3.33
CA SER A 78 2.01 3.10 -3.16
C SER A 78 0.83 2.35 -3.77
N TYR A 79 1.00 1.70 -4.92
CA TYR A 79 -0.11 1.20 -5.73
C TYR A 79 -0.03 -0.29 -6.09
N LEU A 80 1.17 -0.86 -6.07
CA LEU A 80 1.47 -2.24 -6.44
C LEU A 80 2.49 -2.86 -5.46
N PRO A 81 2.18 -2.95 -4.15
CA PRO A 81 3.13 -3.45 -3.15
C PRO A 81 3.69 -4.83 -3.51
N SER A 82 2.91 -5.70 -4.17
CA SER A 82 3.36 -6.99 -4.69
C SER A 82 4.56 -6.92 -5.65
N LYS A 83 4.82 -5.75 -6.26
CA LYS A 83 5.91 -5.50 -7.20
C LYS A 83 7.15 -4.86 -6.58
N VAL A 84 7.11 -4.47 -5.30
CA VAL A 84 8.21 -3.71 -4.69
C VAL A 84 9.52 -4.50 -4.71
N SER A 85 9.53 -5.77 -4.30
CA SER A 85 10.74 -6.60 -4.25
C SER A 85 11.39 -6.72 -5.64
N GLU A 86 10.58 -6.91 -6.69
CA GLU A 86 11.03 -6.95 -8.09
C GLU A 86 11.75 -5.65 -8.49
N ILE A 87 11.14 -4.50 -8.19
CA ILE A 87 11.68 -3.18 -8.56
C ILE A 87 12.90 -2.82 -7.70
N VAL A 88 12.90 -3.16 -6.41
CA VAL A 88 14.06 -2.95 -5.52
C VAL A 88 15.26 -3.78 -6.01
N ALA A 89 15.06 -5.01 -6.49
CA ALA A 89 16.13 -5.79 -7.07
C ALA A 89 16.73 -5.12 -8.33
N ILE A 90 15.88 -4.58 -9.22
CA ILE A 90 16.32 -3.79 -10.38
C ILE A 90 17.09 -2.54 -9.92
N TRP A 91 16.60 -1.85 -8.90
CA TRP A 91 17.24 -0.65 -8.34
C TRP A 91 18.59 -0.95 -7.72
N ARG A 92 18.69 -1.98 -6.87
CA ARG A 92 19.95 -2.46 -6.28
C ARG A 92 20.97 -2.74 -7.37
N LYS A 93 20.57 -3.47 -8.42
CA LYS A 93 21.46 -3.79 -9.56
C LYS A 93 21.93 -2.54 -10.29
N ASP A 94 21.05 -1.59 -10.57
CA ASP A 94 21.44 -0.37 -11.28
C ASP A 94 22.31 0.55 -10.43
N LEU A 95 21.92 0.77 -9.18
CA LEU A 95 22.64 1.62 -8.22
C LEU A 95 24.02 1.04 -7.87
N SER A 96 24.18 -0.28 -7.86
CA SER A 96 25.48 -0.93 -7.60
C SER A 96 26.57 -0.51 -8.58
N LYS A 97 26.22 -0.11 -9.81
CA LYS A 97 27.17 0.39 -10.81
C LYS A 97 27.80 1.73 -10.41
N VAL A 98 27.11 2.51 -9.59
CA VAL A 98 27.52 3.85 -9.15
C VAL A 98 27.98 3.85 -7.70
N ASN A 99 27.20 3.22 -6.81
CA ASN A 99 27.49 3.14 -5.38
C ASN A 99 26.99 1.80 -4.78
N PRO A 100 27.87 0.79 -4.68
CA PRO A 100 27.54 -0.51 -4.08
C PRO A 100 26.99 -0.41 -2.65
N LYS A 101 27.56 0.46 -1.81
CA LYS A 101 27.13 0.61 -0.41
C LYS A 101 25.71 1.16 -0.31
N ALA A 102 25.35 2.12 -1.18
CA ALA A 102 23.99 2.64 -1.22
C ALA A 102 23.00 1.59 -1.74
N ALA A 103 23.41 0.75 -2.70
CA ALA A 103 22.58 -0.36 -3.17
C ALA A 103 22.29 -1.38 -2.05
N GLU A 104 23.29 -1.74 -1.25
CA GLU A 104 23.12 -2.64 -0.09
C GLU A 104 22.22 -2.03 1.00
N SER A 105 22.08 -0.70 1.04
CA SER A 105 21.24 -0.01 2.02
C SER A 105 19.75 0.00 1.65
N LEU A 106 19.38 -0.42 0.43
CA LEU A 106 17.97 -0.51 0.02
C LEU A 106 17.33 -1.74 0.66
N ALA A 107 16.42 -1.55 1.61
CA ALA A 107 15.69 -2.66 2.24
C ALA A 107 14.62 -3.24 1.31
N ASP A 108 14.49 -4.57 1.32
CA ASP A 108 13.44 -5.30 0.62
C ASP A 108 12.38 -5.76 1.64
N PRO A 109 11.07 -5.53 1.41
CA PRO A 109 10.01 -5.98 2.31
C PRO A 109 9.90 -7.51 2.45
N GLU A 110 10.37 -8.30 1.49
CA GLU A 110 10.42 -9.76 1.62
C GLU A 110 11.55 -10.23 2.55
N GLU A 111 12.69 -9.52 2.53
CA GLU A 111 13.86 -9.84 3.37
C GLU A 111 13.70 -9.28 4.78
N TYR A 112 13.13 -8.08 4.91
CA TYR A 112 13.06 -7.30 6.14
C TYR A 112 11.65 -6.80 6.44
N SER A 113 10.66 -7.70 6.50
CA SER A 113 9.24 -7.31 6.67
C SER A 113 8.98 -6.46 7.91
N ASN A 114 9.79 -6.61 8.96
CA ASN A 114 9.70 -5.84 10.20
C ASN A 114 10.04 -4.34 10.03
N LEU A 115 10.60 -3.92 8.89
CA LEU A 115 10.86 -2.51 8.57
C LEU A 115 9.70 -1.86 7.79
N PHE A 116 8.68 -2.64 7.43
CA PHE A 116 7.57 -2.20 6.60
C PHE A 116 6.26 -2.43 7.35
N ASP A 117 5.78 -1.38 8.02
CA ASP A 117 4.49 -1.40 8.69
C ASP A 117 3.35 -1.67 7.71
N ASP A 118 2.32 -2.37 8.18
CA ASP A 118 1.10 -2.66 7.43
C ASP A 118 1.34 -3.39 6.07
N TRP A 119 2.49 -4.06 5.88
CA TRP A 119 2.83 -4.69 4.60
C TRP A 119 1.79 -5.70 4.10
N GLN A 120 1.33 -6.59 4.98
CA GLN A 120 0.30 -7.58 4.65
C GLN A 120 -1.05 -6.93 4.33
N VAL A 121 -1.39 -5.83 5.02
CA VAL A 121 -2.60 -5.05 4.75
C VAL A 121 -2.50 -4.41 3.37
N ALA A 122 -1.35 -3.83 3.01
CA ALA A 122 -1.13 -3.22 1.71
C ALA A 122 -1.31 -4.24 0.57
N LEU A 123 -0.82 -5.48 0.72
CA LEU A 123 -1.03 -6.56 -0.24
C LEU A 123 -2.50 -6.97 -0.37
N ALA A 124 -3.23 -7.08 0.75
CA ALA A 124 -4.66 -7.39 0.72
C ALA A 124 -5.48 -6.28 0.04
N VAL A 125 -5.15 -5.02 0.34
CA VAL A 125 -5.75 -3.83 -0.28
C VAL A 125 -5.48 -3.80 -1.78
N GLU A 126 -4.25 -4.07 -2.21
CA GLU A 126 -3.90 -4.16 -3.64
C GLU A 126 -4.78 -5.20 -4.35
N SER A 127 -4.87 -6.41 -3.79
CA SER A 127 -5.69 -7.49 -4.34
C SER A 127 -7.16 -7.07 -4.45
N LYS A 128 -7.71 -6.41 -3.43
CA LYS A 128 -9.11 -5.95 -3.45
C LYS A 128 -9.33 -4.81 -4.45
N ALA A 129 -8.40 -3.86 -4.51
CA ALA A 129 -8.47 -2.74 -5.45
C ALA A 129 -8.32 -3.20 -6.91
N ALA A 130 -7.60 -4.30 -7.17
CA ALA A 130 -7.46 -4.88 -8.50
C ALA A 130 -8.81 -5.35 -9.09
N GLU A 131 -9.77 -5.78 -8.26
CA GLU A 131 -11.10 -6.25 -8.71
C GLU A 131 -11.94 -5.14 -9.37
N THR A 132 -11.80 -3.90 -8.92
CA THR A 132 -12.57 -2.74 -9.41
C THR A 132 -11.77 -1.83 -10.33
N ARG A 133 -10.48 -2.14 -10.52
CA ARG A 133 -9.58 -1.39 -11.38
C ARG A 133 -10.02 -1.48 -12.84
N GLY A 134 -10.01 -0.36 -13.55
CA GLY A 134 -10.45 -0.27 -14.94
C GLY A 134 -11.97 -0.22 -15.14
N VAL A 135 -12.75 -0.17 -14.06
CA VAL A 135 -14.18 0.14 -14.11
C VAL A 135 -14.35 1.64 -13.91
N TYR A 136 -14.74 2.34 -14.98
CA TYR A 136 -14.97 3.79 -14.94
C TYR A 136 -16.47 4.06 -14.82
N PRO A 137 -16.97 4.51 -13.66
CA PRO A 137 -18.36 4.90 -13.53
C PRO A 137 -18.63 6.11 -14.43
N PRO A 138 -19.84 6.22 -15.01
CA PRO A 138 -20.21 7.39 -15.78
C PRO A 138 -20.06 8.68 -14.96
N ALA A 139 -19.63 9.77 -15.61
CA ALA A 139 -19.44 11.06 -14.94
C ALA A 139 -20.72 11.58 -14.24
N LEU A 140 -21.91 11.16 -14.70
CA LEU A 140 -23.19 11.48 -14.06
C LEU A 140 -23.27 10.98 -12.60
N GLU A 141 -22.56 9.90 -12.26
CA GLU A 141 -22.55 9.31 -10.92
C GLU A 141 -21.56 10.00 -9.97
N TYR A 142 -20.87 11.06 -10.41
CA TYR A 142 -19.90 11.79 -9.59
C TYR A 142 -20.48 12.27 -8.26
N VAL A 143 -21.75 12.71 -8.24
CA VAL A 143 -22.42 13.17 -7.02
C VAL A 143 -22.45 12.08 -5.94
N ASN A 144 -22.55 10.80 -6.33
CA ASN A 144 -22.53 9.67 -5.40
C ASN A 144 -21.13 9.40 -4.82
N GLN A 145 -20.09 10.02 -5.38
CA GLN A 145 -18.70 9.84 -4.96
C GLN A 145 -18.09 11.07 -4.30
N ALA A 146 -18.72 12.25 -4.47
CA ALA A 146 -18.20 13.53 -4.00
C ALA A 146 -18.00 13.57 -2.47
N ASP A 147 -18.87 12.90 -1.72
CA ASP A 147 -18.85 12.89 -0.25
C ASP A 147 -18.06 11.70 0.34
N LYS A 148 -17.38 10.89 -0.50
CA LYS A 148 -16.58 9.77 0.00
C LYS A 148 -15.40 10.31 0.82
N SER A 149 -15.20 9.72 1.99
CA SER A 149 -14.09 10.03 2.88
C SER A 149 -12.74 9.84 2.19
N HIS A 150 -11.81 10.78 2.42
CA HIS A 150 -10.43 10.74 1.91
C HIS A 150 -9.50 9.81 2.70
N ILE A 151 -10.05 8.89 3.49
CA ILE A 151 -9.26 7.88 4.21
C ILE A 151 -8.48 7.02 3.21
N THR A 152 -7.25 6.67 3.60
CA THR A 152 -6.43 5.79 2.77
C THR A 152 -7.07 4.41 2.70
N LEU A 153 -6.76 3.64 1.65
CA LEU A 153 -7.28 2.28 1.51
C LEU A 153 -6.80 1.35 2.65
N VAL A 154 -5.60 1.61 3.18
CA VAL A 154 -5.05 0.90 4.35
C VAL A 154 -5.85 1.20 5.61
N GLU A 155 -6.19 2.47 5.86
CA GLU A 155 -7.03 2.86 6.99
C GLU A 155 -8.47 2.34 6.86
N ALA A 156 -9.05 2.41 5.65
CA ALA A 156 -10.38 1.87 5.38
C ALA A 156 -10.44 0.36 5.65
N PHE A 157 -9.41 -0.38 5.23
CA PHE A 157 -9.32 -1.82 5.47
C PHE A 157 -9.18 -2.15 6.97
N ARG A 158 -8.40 -1.36 7.72
CA ARG A 158 -8.28 -1.52 9.18
C ARG A 158 -9.63 -1.30 9.88
N ASN A 159 -10.37 -0.26 9.48
CA ASN A 159 -11.68 0.03 10.06
C ASN A 159 -12.68 -1.11 9.80
N MET A 160 -12.67 -1.71 8.61
CA MET A 160 -13.52 -2.86 8.29
C MET A 160 -13.18 -4.09 9.13
N GLN A 161 -11.89 -4.39 9.36
CA GLN A 161 -11.50 -5.52 10.20
C GLN A 161 -11.88 -5.35 11.67
N ILE A 162 -11.90 -4.12 12.17
CA ILE A 162 -12.33 -3.82 13.54
C ILE A 162 -13.85 -4.00 13.66
N GLU A 163 -14.63 -3.54 12.69
CA GLU A 163 -16.09 -3.72 12.68
C GLU A 163 -16.53 -5.19 12.54
N GLU A 164 -15.78 -6.02 11.79
CA GLU A 164 -16.03 -7.47 11.73
C GLU A 164 -15.62 -8.21 13.01
N GLY A 165 -14.62 -7.71 13.75
CA GLY A 165 -14.15 -8.28 15.02
C GLY A 165 -15.02 -7.96 16.24
N ASP A 166 -15.81 -6.88 16.18
CA ASP A 166 -16.71 -6.42 17.25
C ASP A 166 -18.13 -7.01 17.19
N GLN A 167 -18.39 -8.00 16.33
CA GLN A 167 -19.64 -8.77 16.43
C GLN A 167 -19.65 -9.56 17.74
N PRO A 168 -20.57 -9.28 18.69
CA PRO A 168 -20.66 -10.07 19.91
C PRO A 168 -21.05 -11.50 19.50
N LEU A 169 -20.19 -12.47 19.81
CA LEU A 169 -20.55 -13.87 19.74
C LEU A 169 -21.71 -14.08 20.72
N GLU A 170 -22.93 -14.10 20.19
CA GLU A 170 -24.14 -14.44 20.93
C GLU A 170 -24.03 -15.92 21.30
N ASN A 171 -23.56 -16.18 22.53
CA ASN A 171 -23.55 -17.50 23.14
C ASN A 171 -24.99 -18.03 23.26
N GLY A 172 -25.40 -18.83 22.28
CA GLY A 172 -26.61 -19.63 22.30
C GLY A 172 -26.33 -21.03 22.86
N ASP A 173 -26.53 -21.18 24.16
CA ASP A 173 -26.63 -22.44 24.88
C ASP A 173 -27.75 -23.34 24.31
N SER A 174 -27.46 -24.62 24.12
CA SER A 174 -28.46 -25.67 23.95
C SER A 174 -27.88 -27.02 24.37
N ASN A 175 -27.98 -27.29 25.66
CA ASN A 175 -28.18 -28.59 26.30
C ASN A 175 -28.25 -29.83 25.39
N HIS A 176 -27.34 -30.78 25.60
CA HIS A 176 -27.72 -32.18 25.70
C HIS A 176 -26.90 -32.88 26.80
N GLU A 177 -27.49 -32.97 27.99
CA GLU A 177 -27.15 -34.01 28.96
C GLU A 177 -27.62 -35.37 28.43
N LEU A 178 -26.81 -36.42 28.59
CA LEU A 178 -27.19 -37.75 29.06
C LEU A 178 -25.94 -38.52 29.56
N THR A 179 -25.76 -38.46 30.88
CA THR A 179 -25.35 -39.50 31.87
C THR A 179 -24.80 -40.87 31.42
N GLU A 180 -23.73 -41.33 32.12
CA GLU A 180 -23.65 -42.54 33.00
C GLU A 180 -22.16 -42.83 33.34
N GLN A 181 -21.67 -42.50 34.56
CA GLN A 181 -21.59 -43.31 35.80
C GLN A 181 -20.47 -44.39 35.90
N ASN A 182 -19.65 -44.18 36.94
CA ASN A 182 -19.02 -45.11 37.89
C ASN A 182 -17.57 -45.62 37.70
N GLY A 183 -16.77 -45.32 38.73
CA GLY A 183 -15.51 -45.97 39.11
C GLY A 183 -14.68 -45.16 40.12
N GLU A 184 -15.09 -45.13 41.40
CA GLU A 184 -14.27 -44.73 42.58
C GLU A 184 -13.06 -45.72 42.74
N GLU A 185 -11.89 -45.45 43.34
CA GLU A 185 -11.48 -44.94 44.68
C GLU A 185 -9.96 -44.58 44.60
N HIS A 186 -9.39 -43.48 45.12
CA HIS A 186 -9.06 -43.01 46.49
C HIS A 186 -7.53 -43.01 46.80
N TYR A 187 -7.10 -42.01 47.61
CA TYR A 187 -5.89 -41.80 48.46
C TYR A 187 -4.84 -40.79 47.91
N THR A 188 -4.81 -39.50 48.34
CA THR A 188 -4.22 -38.84 49.56
C THR A 188 -2.71 -39.08 49.73
N GLU A 189 -1.79 -38.16 50.10
CA GLU A 189 -1.75 -36.95 50.94
C GLU A 189 -0.39 -36.22 50.64
N GLU A 190 -0.33 -34.87 50.57
CA GLU A 190 0.32 -33.93 51.54
C GLU A 190 1.85 -34.09 51.75
N HIS A 191 2.71 -33.08 51.53
CA HIS A 191 3.19 -32.00 52.42
C HIS A 191 4.57 -31.59 51.80
N GLU A 192 5.22 -30.43 51.93
CA GLU A 192 5.24 -29.38 52.95
C GLU A 192 6.04 -28.17 52.41
N GLU A 193 5.78 -27.01 53.02
CA GLU A 193 6.35 -25.68 52.81
C GLU A 193 7.82 -25.55 53.27
N GLN A 194 8.54 -24.52 52.81
CA GLN A 194 9.14 -23.55 53.74
C GLN A 194 9.58 -22.22 53.10
N ASN A 195 9.30 -21.19 53.90
CA ASN A 195 9.40 -19.73 53.73
C ASN A 195 10.81 -19.13 53.76
N GLY A 196 10.88 -17.85 53.36
CA GLY A 196 11.82 -16.82 53.85
C GLY A 196 12.14 -15.79 52.76
N GLU A 197 11.37 -14.70 52.61
CA GLU A 197 11.57 -13.35 53.22
C GLU A 197 12.93 -12.70 52.86
N GLU A 198 13.10 -11.41 52.57
CA GLU A 198 12.29 -10.22 52.27
C GLU A 198 13.33 -9.09 51.98
N GLY A 199 12.91 -8.02 51.29
CA GLY A 199 13.69 -6.77 51.12
C GLY A 199 13.56 -6.21 49.70
N SER A 200 12.48 -5.50 49.31
CA SER A 200 12.17 -4.08 49.64
C SER A 200 13.30 -3.13 49.17
N HIS A 201 13.10 -2.07 48.39
CA HIS A 201 11.95 -1.26 48.02
C HIS A 201 12.30 -0.48 46.71
N ALA A 202 11.27 -0.29 45.87
CA ALA A 202 10.82 0.96 45.19
C ALA A 202 11.84 2.01 44.69
N ASP A 203 11.64 2.79 43.63
CA ASP A 203 10.66 3.00 42.57
C ASP A 203 11.13 4.33 41.89
N SER A 204 10.49 4.73 40.80
CA SER A 204 10.40 6.09 40.25
C SER A 204 11.43 6.50 39.17
N THR A 205 10.99 6.57 37.90
CA THR A 205 10.53 7.78 37.17
C THR A 205 11.70 8.72 36.84
N ASP A 206 11.86 9.39 35.70
CA ASP A 206 11.15 9.66 34.45
C ASP A 206 12.14 10.55 33.65
N GLY A 207 11.91 10.76 32.35
CA GLY A 207 12.23 12.06 31.75
C GLY A 207 13.50 12.21 30.90
N ALA A 208 13.23 12.30 29.59
CA ALA A 208 13.71 13.33 28.67
C ALA A 208 15.12 13.25 28.04
N VAL A 209 15.08 12.88 26.76
CA VAL A 209 16.04 13.20 25.69
C VAL A 209 16.14 14.73 25.51
N LEU A 210 17.35 15.27 25.43
CA LEU A 210 17.63 16.62 24.94
C LEU A 210 18.56 16.58 23.72
N ILE A 211 18.05 17.18 22.65
CA ILE A 211 18.69 17.47 21.37
C ILE A 211 19.48 18.78 21.49
N ASN A 212 20.70 18.81 20.93
CA ASN A 212 21.36 20.02 20.41
C ASN A 212 22.27 19.53 19.26
N GLY A 213 22.21 20.02 18.02
CA GLY A 213 22.05 21.42 17.61
C GLY A 213 23.41 21.90 17.11
N ASN A 214 23.77 21.53 15.88
CA ASN A 214 25.06 21.82 15.27
C ASN A 214 25.02 23.22 14.63
N GLU A 215 25.59 24.22 15.32
CA GLU A 215 25.86 25.54 14.74
C GLU A 215 27.10 25.49 13.86
N ALA A 216 26.95 26.02 12.66
CA ALA A 216 28.03 26.41 11.77
C ALA A 216 28.62 27.74 12.26
N ASP A 217 29.93 27.91 12.13
CA ASP A 217 30.53 29.24 12.01
C ASP A 217 31.76 29.20 11.11
N GLU A 218 31.90 30.34 10.43
CA GLU A 218 32.75 30.69 9.31
C GLU A 218 34.24 30.82 9.70
N GLU A 219 35.13 30.47 8.77
CA GLU A 219 36.33 31.23 8.39
C GLU A 219 36.87 30.75 7.03
#